data_AF-A0A937F058-F1
#
_entry.id   AF-A0A937F058-F1
#
_cell.length_a   1.000
_cell.length_b   1.000
_cell.length_c   1.000
_cell.angle_alpha   90.00
_cell.angle_beta   90.00
_cell.angle_gamma   90.00
#
_symmetry.space_group_name_H-M   'P 1'
#
loop_
_entity.id
_entity.type
_entity.pdbx_description
1 polymer ?
#
loop_
_entity_poly.entity_id
_entity_poly.type
_entity_poly.pdbx_seq_one_letter_code
_entity_poly.pdbx_strand_id
1 'polypeptide(L)'
;MRHGWITSPSVRLLDYISGWETANSSSDPTNDIDFGAGVCWINDHLVESSSIITKRLDAAWQAGNNQGGSVVGSKANSTWYHCFAMFNPSTGAIDACFDTSVTGTNAPSGWVVRRVWSVQTRSDGSIRPYTQTGDRCTWRDSTFYSSTGAIGNTARILIVLTVPTGIQVEPLIVIFYSGSNADYLWCTSPQNQNDGQADYTIGQIHVQCSSVAPLGTVRLLTDTSGRIGVREALGNANNSLWISCAGYIDARGKR
;
A
#
# COMPACT_ATOMS: atom_id res chain seq x y z
N MET A 1 -54.84 12.50 6.88
CA MET A 1 -54.07 12.29 5.62
C MET A 1 -52.59 12.41 5.97
N ARG A 2 -51.81 11.39 5.60
CA ARG A 2 -50.40 11.19 5.93
C ARG A 2 -49.49 12.27 5.32
N HIS A 3 -48.52 12.74 6.10
CA HIS A 3 -47.15 12.93 5.61
C HIS A 3 -46.16 12.82 6.78
N GLY A 4 -45.88 11.59 7.19
CA GLY A 4 -44.71 11.30 8.00
C GLY A 4 -43.52 11.21 7.05
N TRP A 5 -42.63 12.20 7.11
CA TRP A 5 -41.34 12.14 6.45
C TRP A 5 -40.57 10.95 7.05
N ILE A 6 -40.30 9.94 6.23
CA ILE A 6 -39.27 8.96 6.56
C ILE A 6 -37.96 9.73 6.43
N THR A 7 -37.39 10.17 7.55
CA THR A 7 -35.96 10.44 7.62
C THR A 7 -35.28 9.09 7.58
N SER A 8 -35.02 8.59 6.36
CA SER A 8 -34.09 7.49 6.18
C SER A 8 -32.83 7.87 6.97
N PRO A 9 -32.31 7.03 7.88
CA PRO A 9 -30.95 7.26 8.36
C PRO A 9 -30.10 7.26 7.10
N SER A 10 -29.51 8.40 6.74
CA SER A 10 -28.50 8.41 5.70
C SER A 10 -27.45 7.42 6.19
N VAL A 11 -27.35 6.27 5.50
CA VAL A 11 -26.25 5.34 5.75
C VAL A 11 -25.02 6.09 5.31
N ARG A 12 -24.44 6.81 6.26
CA ARG A 12 -23.27 7.63 6.06
C ARG A 12 -22.11 6.67 5.93
N LEU A 13 -21.78 6.34 4.69
CA LEU A 13 -20.60 5.55 4.36
C LEU A 13 -19.37 6.44 4.59
N LEU A 14 -18.97 6.61 5.86
CA LEU A 14 -17.73 7.25 6.29
C LEU A 14 -16.52 6.75 5.48
N ASP A 15 -16.60 5.52 5.00
CA ASP A 15 -15.57 4.82 4.26
C ASP A 15 -15.67 4.97 2.73
N TYR A 16 -16.63 5.74 2.19
CA TYR A 16 -16.81 5.89 0.75
C TYR A 16 -15.75 6.77 0.08
N ILE A 17 -15.20 6.23 -1.03
CA ILE A 17 -14.28 6.89 -1.97
C ILE A 17 -14.50 6.30 -3.37
N SER A 18 -14.59 7.18 -4.37
CA SER A 18 -14.62 6.86 -5.80
C SER A 18 -13.75 7.87 -6.55
N GLY A 19 -12.96 7.41 -7.52
CA GLY A 19 -11.92 8.25 -8.11
C GLY A 19 -10.78 8.52 -7.13
N TRP A 20 -10.25 9.74 -7.11
CA TRP A 20 -9.05 10.11 -6.34
C TRP A 20 -7.88 9.15 -6.57
N GLU A 21 -7.81 8.59 -7.78
CA GLU A 21 -6.69 7.79 -8.22
C GLU A 21 -5.52 8.71 -8.50
N THR A 22 -4.32 8.26 -8.18
CA THR A 22 -3.10 9.02 -8.35
C THR A 22 -2.22 8.42 -9.44
N ALA A 23 -1.45 9.28 -10.11
CA ALA A 23 -0.46 8.85 -11.08
C ALA A 23 0.80 9.70 -10.97
N ASN A 24 1.97 9.15 -11.30
CA ASN A 24 3.13 9.97 -11.61
C ASN A 24 2.75 10.98 -12.69
N SER A 25 3.03 12.26 -12.47
CA SER A 25 2.64 13.30 -13.41
C SER A 25 3.32 13.11 -14.76
N SER A 26 2.61 13.43 -15.84
CA SER A 26 3.18 13.31 -17.20
C SER A 26 4.23 14.39 -17.49
N SER A 27 4.18 15.54 -16.82
CA SER A 27 5.14 16.64 -16.96
C SER A 27 6.41 16.42 -16.15
N ASP A 28 6.28 15.92 -14.91
CA ASP A 28 7.40 15.58 -14.05
C ASP A 28 7.09 14.31 -13.23
N PRO A 29 7.27 13.12 -13.80
CA PRO A 29 6.99 11.87 -13.09
C PRO A 29 7.94 11.61 -11.92
N THR A 30 9.04 12.37 -11.81
CA THR A 30 10.09 12.16 -10.81
C THR A 30 9.79 12.86 -9.49
N ASN A 31 9.02 13.95 -9.53
CA ASN A 31 8.71 14.76 -8.34
C ASN A 31 7.22 14.97 -8.11
N ASP A 32 6.38 14.78 -9.13
CA ASP A 32 4.99 15.20 -9.09
C ASP A 32 4.01 14.02 -9.17
N ILE A 33 2.90 14.14 -8.46
CA ILE A 33 1.74 13.25 -8.56
C ILE A 33 0.53 14.05 -8.99
N ASP A 34 -0.18 13.51 -9.98
CA ASP A 34 -1.51 13.96 -10.39
C ASP A 34 -2.53 13.24 -9.51
N PHE A 35 -3.32 13.99 -8.74
CA PHE A 35 -4.47 13.50 -8.00
C PHE A 35 -5.70 13.66 -8.88
N GLY A 36 -6.26 12.53 -9.33
CA GLY A 36 -7.42 12.49 -10.20
C GLY A 36 -8.69 13.04 -9.55
N ALA A 37 -9.65 13.41 -10.41
CA ALA A 37 -11.00 13.77 -9.98
C ALA A 37 -11.65 12.61 -9.19
N GLY A 38 -12.60 12.93 -8.33
CA GLY A 38 -13.29 11.93 -7.53
C GLY A 38 -14.08 12.52 -6.37
N VAL A 39 -14.72 11.63 -5.62
CA VAL A 39 -15.54 11.94 -4.46
C VAL A 39 -15.14 11.06 -3.28
N CYS A 40 -15.00 11.64 -2.10
CA CYS A 40 -14.74 10.89 -0.87
C CYS A 40 -15.30 11.59 0.37
N TRP A 41 -15.47 10.85 1.46
CA TRP A 41 -15.80 11.44 2.76
C TRP A 41 -14.55 11.89 3.51
N ILE A 42 -14.47 13.16 3.85
CA ILE A 42 -13.39 13.74 4.66
C ILE A 42 -14.00 14.44 5.87
N ASN A 43 -13.74 13.93 7.08
CA ASN A 43 -14.15 14.51 8.35
C ASN A 43 -15.57 15.12 8.33
N ASP A 44 -16.57 14.30 8.01
CA ASP A 44 -17.98 14.71 7.98
C ASP A 44 -18.46 15.52 6.78
N HIS A 45 -17.63 15.64 5.75
CA HIS A 45 -17.99 16.25 4.48
C HIS A 45 -17.86 15.27 3.32
N LEU A 46 -18.86 15.25 2.44
CA LEU A 46 -18.72 14.64 1.12
C LEU A 46 -18.01 15.64 0.21
N VAL A 47 -16.80 15.30 -0.22
CA VAL A 47 -15.89 16.20 -0.94
C VAL A 47 -15.70 15.68 -2.35
N GLU A 48 -16.05 16.50 -3.35
CA GLU A 48 -15.93 16.18 -4.76
C GLU A 48 -14.92 17.11 -5.44
N SER A 49 -13.84 16.56 -5.99
CA SER A 49 -12.95 17.27 -6.90
C SER A 49 -13.34 16.93 -8.34
N SER A 50 -13.65 17.95 -9.14
CA SER A 50 -14.00 17.79 -10.56
C SER A 50 -12.79 17.86 -11.50
N SER A 51 -11.60 18.18 -10.98
CA SER A 51 -10.37 18.34 -11.75
C SER A 51 -9.19 17.60 -11.14
N ILE A 52 -8.17 17.37 -11.96
CA ILE A 52 -6.87 16.89 -11.50
C ILE A 52 -6.19 18.00 -10.69
N ILE A 53 -5.54 17.61 -9.58
CA ILE A 53 -4.66 18.48 -8.79
C ILE A 53 -3.27 17.86 -8.82
N THR A 54 -2.32 18.51 -9.47
CA THR A 54 -0.91 18.10 -9.49
C THR A 54 -0.19 18.72 -8.31
N LYS A 55 0.49 17.89 -7.50
CA LYS A 55 1.29 18.33 -6.35
C LYS A 55 2.73 17.83 -6.45
N ARG A 56 3.67 18.70 -6.09
CA ARG A 56 5.11 18.42 -6.09
C ARG A 56 5.56 17.90 -4.72
N LEU A 57 6.08 16.68 -4.66
CA LEU A 57 6.53 16.07 -3.40
C LEU A 57 7.82 16.70 -2.87
N ASP A 58 8.63 17.30 -3.74
CA ASP A 58 9.91 17.93 -3.41
C ASP A 58 9.80 19.40 -2.97
N ALA A 59 8.58 19.93 -2.85
CA ALA A 59 8.33 21.28 -2.39
C ALA A 59 7.34 21.31 -1.21
N ALA A 60 7.57 22.24 -0.28
CA ALA A 60 6.70 22.46 0.87
C ALA A 60 5.27 22.79 0.42
N TRP A 61 4.28 22.29 1.15
CA TRP A 61 2.88 22.42 0.79
C TRP A 61 2.46 23.89 0.63
N GLN A 62 1.77 24.18 -0.47
CA GLN A 62 1.05 25.42 -0.74
C GLN A 62 -0.27 25.07 -1.42
N ALA A 63 -1.33 25.84 -1.14
CA ALA A 63 -2.64 25.57 -1.72
C ALA A 63 -2.64 25.81 -3.25
N GLY A 64 -3.29 24.93 -4.00
CA GLY A 64 -3.52 25.03 -5.45
C GLY A 64 -2.81 23.97 -6.29
N ASN A 65 -3.13 24.02 -7.59
CA ASN A 65 -2.59 23.13 -8.61
C ASN A 65 -1.15 23.51 -9.02
N ASN A 66 -0.31 22.51 -9.33
CA ASN A 66 1.12 22.66 -9.63
C ASN A 66 1.95 23.29 -8.49
N GLN A 67 1.44 23.20 -7.26
CA GLN A 67 2.11 23.73 -6.08
C GLN A 67 2.82 22.62 -5.30
N GLY A 68 3.65 23.01 -4.33
CA GLY A 68 4.23 22.03 -3.41
C GLY A 68 3.16 21.26 -2.64
N GLY A 69 3.43 20.00 -2.35
CA GLY A 69 2.50 19.08 -1.72
C GLY A 69 2.99 18.50 -0.40
N SER A 70 4.28 18.61 -0.08
CA SER A 70 4.86 17.96 1.10
C SER A 70 4.59 18.77 2.36
N VAL A 71 3.88 18.17 3.32
CA VAL A 71 3.61 18.81 4.63
C VAL A 71 4.75 18.58 5.64
N VAL A 72 5.73 17.76 5.27
CA VAL A 72 6.95 17.49 6.05
C VAL A 72 8.18 18.24 5.51
N GLY A 73 8.00 19.08 4.48
CA GLY A 73 9.07 19.82 3.84
C GLY A 73 9.84 18.97 2.84
N SER A 74 11.14 18.77 3.06
CA SER A 74 12.03 18.15 2.08
C SER A 74 11.72 16.67 1.85
N LYS A 75 11.74 16.26 0.58
CA LYS A 75 11.62 14.87 0.15
C LYS A 75 12.85 14.06 0.58
N ALA A 76 12.63 12.95 1.29
CA ALA A 76 13.65 11.99 1.67
C ALA A 76 13.71 10.82 0.68
N ASN A 77 14.86 10.17 0.57
CA ASN A 77 15.08 9.00 -0.28
C ASN A 77 14.53 7.73 0.40
N SER A 78 14.19 6.71 -0.39
CA SER A 78 13.74 5.40 0.12
C SER A 78 12.60 5.49 1.14
N THR A 79 11.70 6.46 0.98
CA THR A 79 10.71 6.85 1.98
C THR A 79 9.29 6.69 1.44
N TRP A 80 8.38 6.21 2.29
CA TRP A 80 6.95 6.18 2.00
C TRP A 80 6.29 7.50 2.37
N TYR A 81 5.51 8.02 1.42
CA TYR A 81 4.63 9.16 1.59
C TYR A 81 3.19 8.73 1.32
N HIS A 82 2.30 9.03 2.24
CA HIS A 82 0.87 8.84 2.07
C HIS A 82 0.27 10.05 1.39
N CYS A 83 -0.55 9.79 0.38
CA CYS A 83 -1.22 10.81 -0.43
C CYS A 83 -2.59 11.09 0.19
N PHE A 84 -2.93 12.37 0.36
CA PHE A 84 -4.18 12.79 0.99
C PHE A 84 -4.99 13.70 0.07
N ALA A 85 -6.30 13.43 0.01
CA ALA A 85 -7.26 14.44 -0.37
C ALA A 85 -7.52 15.35 0.83
N MET A 86 -7.66 16.65 0.59
CA MET A 86 -7.82 17.66 1.62
C MET A 86 -9.08 18.47 1.40
N PHE A 87 -9.68 18.92 2.49
CA PHE A 87 -10.81 19.84 2.49
C PHE A 87 -10.63 20.90 3.57
N ASN A 88 -10.97 22.14 3.26
CA ASN A 88 -11.01 23.23 4.23
C ASN A 88 -12.48 23.53 4.59
N PRO A 89 -12.97 23.13 5.77
CA PRO A 89 -14.37 23.29 6.14
C PRO A 89 -14.84 24.75 6.22
N SER A 90 -13.92 25.68 6.44
CA SER A 90 -14.23 27.11 6.56
C SER A 90 -14.40 27.80 5.21
N THR A 91 -13.68 27.36 4.19
CA THR A 91 -13.69 28.00 2.86
C THR A 91 -14.34 27.16 1.77
N GLY A 92 -14.55 25.86 2.01
CA GLY A 92 -14.98 24.90 1.01
C GLY A 92 -13.89 24.50 0.02
N ALA A 93 -12.64 24.93 0.22
CA ALA A 93 -11.54 24.62 -0.69
C ALA A 93 -11.14 23.14 -0.63
N ILE A 94 -10.72 22.61 -1.78
CA ILE A 94 -10.27 21.22 -1.95
C ILE A 94 -8.83 21.25 -2.47
N ASP A 95 -7.98 20.40 -1.91
CA ASP A 95 -6.56 20.29 -2.30
C ASP A 95 -6.05 18.86 -2.07
N ALA A 96 -4.75 18.66 -2.25
CA ALA A 96 -4.06 17.43 -1.95
C ALA A 96 -2.70 17.69 -1.27
N CYS A 97 -2.21 16.70 -0.52
CA CYS A 97 -0.88 16.74 0.07
C CYS A 97 -0.24 15.35 0.24
N PHE A 98 1.02 15.37 0.67
CA PHE A 98 1.79 14.20 1.05
C PHE A 98 2.28 14.34 2.49
N ASP A 99 2.13 13.28 3.27
CA ASP A 99 2.64 13.17 4.65
C ASP A 99 3.31 11.81 4.83
N THR A 100 4.33 11.71 5.69
CA THR A 100 4.87 10.41 6.14
C THR A 100 3.99 9.77 7.21
N SER A 101 3.12 10.55 7.85
CA SER A 101 2.09 10.06 8.76
C SER A 101 0.93 9.42 8.00
N VAL A 102 0.60 8.17 8.31
CA VAL A 102 -0.51 7.43 7.70
C VAL A 102 -1.89 8.05 7.96
N THR A 103 -2.03 8.77 9.09
CA THR A 103 -3.26 9.47 9.47
C THR A 103 -3.23 10.96 9.09
N GLY A 104 -2.16 11.46 8.47
CA GLY A 104 -2.06 12.84 8.03
C GLY A 104 -1.98 13.84 9.18
N THR A 105 -1.29 13.47 10.27
CA THR A 105 -1.19 14.31 11.49
C THR A 105 -0.54 15.67 11.24
N ASN A 106 0.20 15.84 10.15
CA ASN A 106 0.87 17.09 9.80
C ASN A 106 0.04 17.92 8.81
N ALA A 107 -1.25 17.64 8.65
CA ALA A 107 -2.15 18.43 7.81
C ALA A 107 -2.04 19.94 8.16
N PRO A 108 -1.91 20.83 7.16
CA PRO A 108 -1.86 22.27 7.38
C PRO A 108 -3.08 22.76 8.14
N SER A 109 -2.88 23.79 8.98
CA SER A 109 -3.95 24.37 9.80
C SER A 109 -5.18 24.74 8.97
N GLY A 110 -6.37 24.37 9.46
CA GLY A 110 -7.65 24.61 8.79
C GLY A 110 -8.03 23.56 7.74
N TRP A 111 -7.17 22.57 7.49
CA TRP A 111 -7.47 21.47 6.57
C TRP A 111 -7.74 20.17 7.31
N VAL A 112 -8.73 19.43 6.82
CA VAL A 112 -9.00 18.05 7.21
C VAL A 112 -8.64 17.14 6.02
N VAL A 113 -8.20 15.92 6.31
CA VAL A 113 -7.60 15.07 5.30
C VAL A 113 -8.13 13.64 5.34
N ARG A 114 -8.12 12.98 4.18
CA ARG A 114 -8.36 11.55 4.02
C ARG A 114 -7.23 10.95 3.19
N ARG A 115 -6.65 9.86 3.66
CA ARG A 115 -5.66 9.10 2.88
C ARG A 115 -6.33 8.48 1.66
N VAL A 116 -5.79 8.76 0.48
CA VAL A 116 -6.28 8.23 -0.80
C VAL A 116 -5.27 7.31 -1.47
N TRP A 117 -3.97 7.42 -1.17
CA TRP A 117 -2.96 6.53 -1.72
C TRP A 117 -1.67 6.54 -0.90
N SER A 118 -0.64 5.87 -1.41
CA SER A 118 0.73 5.94 -0.91
C SER A 118 1.72 5.84 -2.08
N VAL A 119 2.83 6.55 -2.02
CA VAL A 119 3.91 6.54 -3.01
C VAL A 119 5.25 6.37 -2.31
N GLN A 120 6.22 5.77 -2.99
CA GLN A 120 7.55 5.57 -2.46
C GLN A 120 8.55 6.42 -3.25
N THR A 121 9.49 7.06 -2.58
CA THR A 121 10.70 7.57 -3.22
C THR A 121 11.76 6.47 -3.30
N ARG A 122 12.56 6.47 -4.36
CA ARG A 122 13.68 5.55 -4.52
C ARG A 122 14.93 6.06 -3.80
N SER A 123 16.01 5.28 -3.89
CA SER A 123 17.32 5.64 -3.34
C SER A 123 17.91 6.93 -3.93
N ASP A 124 17.52 7.29 -5.16
CA ASP A 124 17.88 8.54 -5.84
C ASP A 124 16.89 9.69 -5.55
N GLY A 125 15.87 9.46 -4.73
CA GLY A 125 14.83 10.43 -4.41
C GLY A 125 13.72 10.57 -5.45
N SER A 126 13.80 9.90 -6.61
CA SER A 126 12.72 9.90 -7.61
C SER A 126 11.48 9.19 -7.06
N ILE A 127 10.29 9.69 -7.38
CA ILE A 127 9.06 8.96 -7.10
C ILE A 127 9.06 7.68 -7.93
N ARG A 128 8.81 6.55 -7.27
CA ARG A 128 8.72 5.26 -7.92
C ARG A 128 7.52 5.25 -8.88
N PRO A 129 7.69 4.84 -10.15
CA PRO A 129 6.66 4.82 -11.16
C PRO A 129 5.73 3.63 -10.94
N TYR A 130 4.44 3.91 -11.03
CA TYR A 130 3.40 2.91 -10.85
C TYR A 130 2.21 3.19 -11.77
N THR A 131 1.39 2.17 -11.94
CA THR A 131 0.05 2.29 -12.48
C THR A 131 -0.94 1.97 -11.38
N GLN A 132 -1.86 2.89 -11.12
CA GLN A 132 -3.02 2.64 -10.28
C GLN A 132 -4.21 2.25 -11.16
N THR A 133 -4.98 1.27 -10.71
CA THR A 133 -6.29 0.92 -11.28
C THR A 133 -7.21 0.58 -10.12
N GLY A 134 -8.10 1.50 -9.75
CA GLY A 134 -8.87 1.39 -8.52
C GLY A 134 -7.95 1.31 -7.30
N ASP A 135 -7.96 0.15 -6.65
CA ASP A 135 -7.20 -0.13 -5.43
C ASP A 135 -5.88 -0.85 -5.69
N ARG A 136 -5.63 -1.22 -6.94
CA ARG A 136 -4.44 -1.96 -7.32
C ARG A 136 -3.33 -1.02 -7.77
N CYS A 137 -2.20 -1.12 -7.09
CA CYS A 137 -0.91 -0.61 -7.55
C CYS A 137 -0.20 -1.71 -8.35
N THR A 138 0.36 -1.37 -9.50
CA THR A 138 1.34 -2.20 -10.19
C THR A 138 2.56 -1.35 -10.49
N TRP A 139 3.71 -1.76 -9.97
CA TRP A 139 4.98 -1.10 -10.21
C TRP A 139 5.33 -1.19 -11.70
N ARG A 140 5.86 -0.08 -12.25
CA ARG A 140 6.42 -0.08 -13.61
C ARG A 140 7.89 -0.53 -13.61
N ASP A 141 8.45 -0.77 -12.43
CA ASP A 141 9.73 -1.40 -12.21
C ASP A 141 9.57 -2.67 -11.35
N SER A 142 10.32 -3.72 -11.66
CA SER A 142 10.28 -4.95 -10.85
C SER A 142 11.15 -4.82 -9.62
N THR A 143 10.67 -5.32 -8.46
CA THR A 143 11.50 -5.48 -7.26
C THR A 143 11.66 -6.95 -6.93
N PHE A 144 12.89 -7.38 -6.65
CA PHE A 144 13.19 -8.70 -6.15
C PHE A 144 13.82 -8.60 -4.76
N TYR A 145 13.39 -9.52 -3.91
CA TYR A 145 13.91 -9.74 -2.58
C TYR A 145 14.51 -11.13 -2.53
N SER A 146 15.68 -11.28 -1.93
CA SER A 146 16.35 -12.55 -1.77
C SER A 146 16.60 -12.81 -0.29
N SER A 147 16.24 -13.98 0.20
CA SER A 147 16.83 -14.54 1.42
C SER A 147 17.61 -15.80 1.04
N THR A 148 18.92 -15.72 1.17
CA THR A 148 19.83 -16.84 0.96
C THR A 148 20.21 -17.43 2.32
N GLY A 149 19.96 -18.72 2.55
CA GLY A 149 20.28 -19.42 3.80
C GLY A 149 19.06 -20.02 4.49
N ALA A 150 19.27 -20.63 5.67
CA ALA A 150 18.26 -21.39 6.42
C ALA A 150 16.93 -20.63 6.56
N ILE A 151 15.90 -21.08 5.84
CA ILE A 151 14.53 -20.70 6.15
C ILE A 151 14.12 -21.56 7.36
N GLY A 152 13.78 -20.91 8.46
CA GLY A 152 13.47 -21.60 9.71
C GLY A 152 12.23 -22.49 9.58
N ASN A 153 12.22 -23.61 10.29
CA ASN A 153 11.04 -24.46 10.52
C ASN A 153 10.37 -24.20 11.88
N THR A 154 11.12 -23.64 12.84
CA THR A 154 10.63 -23.29 14.19
C THR A 154 10.17 -21.85 14.29
N ALA A 155 10.87 -20.92 13.63
CA ALA A 155 10.57 -19.50 13.63
C ALA A 155 10.48 -18.98 12.20
N ARG A 156 9.48 -18.14 11.92
CA ARG A 156 9.37 -17.48 10.62
C ARG A 156 10.49 -16.46 10.41
N ILE A 157 10.93 -16.34 9.17
CA ILE A 157 11.69 -15.18 8.71
C ILE A 157 10.71 -14.08 8.27
N LEU A 158 11.08 -12.82 8.46
CA LEU A 158 10.30 -11.68 8.00
C LEU A 158 10.93 -11.11 6.74
N ILE A 159 10.17 -11.07 5.65
CA ILE A 159 10.60 -10.46 4.40
C ILE A 159 9.92 -9.10 4.27
N VAL A 160 10.72 -8.04 4.19
CA VAL A 160 10.25 -6.67 3.90
C VAL A 160 9.98 -6.56 2.40
N LEU A 161 8.79 -6.09 2.03
CA LEU A 161 8.38 -5.91 0.64
C LEU A 161 8.33 -4.42 0.26
N THR A 162 8.30 -4.12 -1.05
CA THR A 162 8.06 -2.75 -1.54
C THR A 162 6.56 -2.52 -1.55
N VAL A 163 6.04 -2.22 -0.37
CA VAL A 163 4.64 -1.89 -0.13
C VAL A 163 4.53 -0.83 0.97
N PRO A 164 3.43 -0.06 1.02
CA PRO A 164 3.29 1.02 1.99
C PRO A 164 3.43 0.53 3.42
N THR A 165 4.16 1.28 4.24
CA THR A 165 4.22 1.08 5.70
C THR A 165 3.10 1.87 6.38
N GLY A 166 2.82 1.60 7.65
CA GLY A 166 1.74 2.23 8.42
C GLY A 166 0.34 1.63 8.18
N ILE A 167 0.16 0.85 7.11
CA ILE A 167 -1.08 0.14 6.77
C ILE A 167 -0.80 -1.32 6.41
N GLN A 168 -1.82 -2.16 6.54
CA GLN A 168 -1.80 -3.50 5.95
C GLN A 168 -2.31 -3.42 4.51
N VAL A 169 -1.60 -4.06 3.58
CA VAL A 169 -2.02 -4.21 2.18
C VAL A 169 -1.86 -5.65 1.73
N GLU A 170 -2.56 -6.04 0.67
CA GLU A 170 -2.29 -7.32 0.00
C GLU A 170 -1.16 -7.12 -1.02
N PRO A 171 0.02 -7.72 -0.85
CA PRO A 171 1.12 -7.52 -1.77
C PRO A 171 0.94 -8.39 -3.02
N LEU A 172 1.28 -7.87 -4.20
CA LEU A 172 1.27 -8.64 -5.44
C LEU A 172 2.62 -9.35 -5.58
N ILE A 173 2.70 -10.59 -5.10
CA ILE A 173 3.97 -11.33 -4.99
C ILE A 173 4.01 -12.61 -5.82
N VAL A 174 5.22 -12.95 -6.24
CA VAL A 174 5.58 -14.28 -6.76
C VAL A 174 6.76 -14.78 -5.95
N ILE A 175 6.65 -16.00 -5.45
CA ILE A 175 7.67 -16.63 -4.62
C ILE A 175 8.40 -17.69 -5.44
N PHE A 176 9.72 -17.61 -5.42
CA PHE A 176 10.64 -18.57 -6.02
C PHE A 176 11.40 -19.26 -4.90
N TYR A 177 11.61 -20.55 -5.06
CA TYR A 177 12.28 -21.39 -4.07
C TYR A 177 13.32 -22.26 -4.76
N SER A 178 14.46 -22.45 -4.11
CA SER A 178 15.47 -23.44 -4.49
C SER A 178 15.85 -24.26 -3.26
N GLY A 179 15.78 -25.59 -3.38
CA GLY A 179 16.11 -26.55 -2.32
C GLY A 179 16.37 -27.94 -2.87
N SER A 180 16.87 -28.85 -2.03
CA SER A 180 17.27 -30.22 -2.43
C SER A 180 16.33 -31.33 -1.95
N ASN A 181 15.32 -31.03 -1.12
CA ASN A 181 14.23 -31.94 -0.75
C ASN A 181 12.84 -31.33 -1.02
N ALA A 182 11.81 -32.18 -1.14
CA ALA A 182 10.43 -31.70 -1.12
C ALA A 182 10.13 -31.05 0.23
N ASP A 183 9.45 -29.90 0.22
CA ASP A 183 9.17 -29.06 1.38
C ASP A 183 7.84 -28.31 1.19
N TYR A 184 7.38 -27.62 2.24
CA TYR A 184 6.20 -26.77 2.19
C TYR A 184 6.55 -25.39 2.72
N LEU A 185 6.20 -24.36 1.95
CA LEU A 185 6.29 -22.99 2.41
C LEU A 185 4.97 -22.57 3.04
N TRP A 186 5.08 -21.93 4.19
CA TRP A 186 3.98 -21.25 4.84
C TRP A 186 4.26 -19.76 4.89
N CYS A 187 3.41 -18.99 4.20
CA CYS A 187 3.42 -17.54 4.23
C CYS A 187 2.33 -17.02 5.19
N THR A 188 2.66 -16.05 6.02
CA THR A 188 1.76 -15.54 7.06
C THR A 188 1.72 -14.02 7.07
N SER A 189 0.57 -13.47 7.48
CA SER A 189 0.51 -12.09 7.96
C SER A 189 1.06 -12.04 9.39
N PRO A 190 2.24 -11.44 9.63
CA PRO A 190 2.86 -11.46 10.96
C PRO A 190 2.01 -10.79 12.04
N GLN A 191 1.09 -9.90 11.64
CA GLN A 191 0.21 -9.14 12.51
C GLN A 191 -1.10 -9.86 12.83
N ASN A 192 -1.62 -10.69 11.90
CA ASN A 192 -2.89 -11.39 12.10
C ASN A 192 -2.70 -12.84 12.55
N GLN A 193 -1.49 -13.39 12.41
CA GLN A 193 -1.20 -14.77 12.74
C GLN A 193 0.07 -14.85 13.58
N ASN A 194 -0.06 -15.51 14.74
CA ASN A 194 1.08 -15.87 15.57
C ASN A 194 1.98 -16.86 14.84
N ASP A 195 3.25 -16.88 15.22
CA ASP A 195 4.19 -17.89 14.74
C ASP A 195 3.81 -19.24 15.36
N GLY A 196 3.32 -20.20 14.56
CA GLY A 196 2.94 -21.55 15.01
C GLY A 196 4.04 -22.59 14.76
N GLN A 197 3.77 -23.89 14.94
CA GLN A 197 4.69 -24.94 14.49
C GLN A 197 4.46 -25.25 12.99
N ALA A 198 5.55 -25.49 12.25
CA ALA A 198 5.49 -26.02 10.88
C ALA A 198 4.72 -27.36 10.85
N ASP A 199 3.63 -27.41 10.06
CA ASP A 199 2.81 -28.61 9.92
C ASP A 199 2.49 -28.81 8.43
N TYR A 200 2.70 -30.04 7.94
CA TYR A 200 2.40 -30.50 6.59
C TYR A 200 0.92 -30.33 6.21
N THR A 201 0.04 -30.15 7.20
CA THR A 201 -1.39 -29.95 7.00
C THR A 201 -1.80 -28.49 6.76
N ILE A 202 -0.88 -27.53 6.93
CA ILE A 202 -1.16 -26.08 6.87
C ILE A 202 -0.32 -25.36 5.79
N GLY A 203 0.65 -26.06 5.17
CA GLY A 203 1.49 -25.53 4.10
C GLY A 203 0.67 -25.03 2.90
N GLN A 204 0.84 -23.75 2.54
CA GLN A 204 0.06 -23.11 1.47
C GLN A 204 0.67 -23.33 0.08
N ILE A 205 1.99 -23.53 0.03
CA ILE A 205 2.73 -23.79 -1.20
C ILE A 205 3.52 -25.08 -0.98
N HIS A 206 3.18 -26.13 -1.73
CA HIS A 206 4.01 -27.33 -1.82
C HIS A 206 5.15 -27.10 -2.79
N VAL A 207 6.37 -27.47 -2.39
CA VAL A 207 7.58 -27.32 -3.19
C VAL A 207 8.26 -28.67 -3.34
N GLN A 208 8.23 -29.27 -4.52
CA GLN A 208 8.98 -30.50 -4.81
C GLN A 208 10.24 -30.18 -5.60
N CYS A 209 11.40 -30.60 -5.13
CA CYS A 209 12.57 -30.78 -5.99
C CYS A 209 12.76 -32.28 -6.30
N SER A 210 12.20 -32.67 -7.44
CA SER A 210 12.70 -33.74 -8.33
C SER A 210 11.84 -33.87 -9.61
N SER A 211 10.70 -33.16 -9.73
CA SER A 211 9.98 -32.94 -11.00
C SER A 211 8.91 -31.85 -10.82
N VAL A 212 8.62 -31.08 -11.87
CA VAL A 212 7.79 -29.85 -11.90
C VAL A 212 6.31 -30.11 -11.57
N ALA A 213 5.71 -29.32 -10.67
CA ALA A 213 4.26 -29.17 -10.52
C ALA A 213 3.87 -27.72 -10.10
N PRO A 214 2.81 -27.12 -10.68
CA PRO A 214 2.35 -25.74 -10.37
C PRO A 214 1.50 -25.68 -9.07
N LEU A 215 1.15 -24.54 -8.45
CA LEU A 215 1.67 -23.17 -8.25
C LEU A 215 0.50 -22.42 -7.57
N GLY A 216 0.55 -22.18 -6.26
CA GLY A 216 -0.49 -21.44 -5.54
C GLY A 216 -0.14 -19.95 -5.40
N THR A 217 -1.11 -19.06 -5.58
CA THR A 217 -0.97 -17.66 -5.13
C THR A 217 -1.32 -17.58 -3.65
N VAL A 218 -0.40 -17.12 -2.80
CA VAL A 218 -0.77 -16.79 -1.43
C VAL A 218 -1.29 -15.36 -1.41
N ARG A 219 -2.56 -15.22 -1.01
CA ARG A 219 -3.16 -13.94 -0.66
C ARG A 219 -3.11 -13.79 0.84
N LEU A 220 -2.42 -12.77 1.30
CA LEU A 220 -2.28 -12.44 2.71
C LEU A 220 -2.07 -10.92 2.84
N LEU A 221 -2.32 -10.39 4.02
CA LEU A 221 -2.00 -8.99 4.32
C LEU A 221 -0.59 -8.88 4.89
N THR A 222 0.11 -7.81 4.56
CA THR A 222 1.35 -7.45 5.27
C THR A 222 1.04 -7.05 6.71
N ASP A 223 2.06 -7.04 7.56
CA ASP A 223 2.01 -6.19 8.75
C ASP A 223 2.12 -4.69 8.36
N THR A 224 1.93 -3.80 9.33
CA THR A 224 2.10 -2.34 9.13
C THR A 224 3.55 -1.92 8.89
N SER A 225 4.53 -2.82 8.97
CA SER A 225 5.92 -2.56 8.54
C SER A 225 6.19 -3.03 7.11
N GLY A 226 5.16 -3.45 6.37
CA GLY A 226 5.30 -3.92 4.99
C GLY A 226 5.97 -5.29 4.89
N ARG A 227 5.83 -6.14 5.91
CA ARG A 227 6.47 -7.46 5.97
C ARG A 227 5.47 -8.59 5.86
N ILE A 228 5.94 -9.69 5.30
CA ILE A 228 5.29 -11.00 5.37
C ILE A 228 6.18 -11.97 6.15
N GLY A 229 5.57 -12.95 6.79
CA GLY A 229 6.29 -14.05 7.43
C GLY A 229 6.41 -15.22 6.48
N VAL A 230 7.59 -15.82 6.36
CA VAL A 230 7.81 -17.05 5.59
C VAL A 230 8.52 -18.08 6.45
N ARG A 231 8.16 -19.35 6.28
CA ARG A 231 8.86 -20.47 6.90
C ARG A 231 8.71 -21.73 6.07
N GLU A 232 9.59 -22.68 6.32
CA GLU A 232 9.56 -24.02 5.74
C GLU A 232 8.98 -25.04 6.72
N ALA A 233 8.54 -26.19 6.20
CA ALA A 233 8.11 -27.28 7.05
C ALA A 233 9.32 -28.08 7.58
N LEU A 234 10.28 -28.35 6.72
CA LEU A 234 11.45 -29.18 7.04
C LEU A 234 12.66 -28.37 7.49
N GLY A 235 12.84 -27.15 6.97
CA GLY A 235 13.92 -26.24 7.34
C GLY A 235 15.30 -26.79 6.94
N ASN A 236 15.89 -26.24 5.89
CA ASN A 236 17.25 -26.61 5.47
C ASN A 236 18.13 -25.37 5.26
N ALA A 237 19.36 -25.43 5.78
CA ALA A 237 20.32 -24.35 5.70
C ALA A 237 20.70 -23.93 4.28
N ASN A 238 20.52 -24.82 3.30
CA ASN A 238 20.89 -24.59 1.90
C ASN A 238 19.71 -24.15 1.03
N ASN A 239 18.51 -24.05 1.59
CA ASN A 239 17.38 -23.55 0.83
C ASN A 239 17.51 -22.04 0.61
N SER A 240 16.87 -21.55 -0.45
CA SER A 240 16.87 -20.14 -0.81
C SER A 240 15.50 -19.72 -1.32
N LEU A 241 15.12 -18.51 -0.94
CA LEU A 241 13.87 -17.89 -1.36
C LEU A 241 14.16 -16.60 -2.11
N TRP A 242 13.43 -16.37 -3.19
CA TRP A 242 13.30 -15.05 -3.79
C TRP A 242 11.83 -14.68 -3.88
N ILE A 243 11.52 -13.41 -3.62
CA ILE A 243 10.17 -12.89 -3.74
C ILE A 243 10.22 -11.71 -4.70
N SER A 244 9.51 -11.81 -5.81
CA SER A 244 9.20 -10.65 -6.63
C SER A 244 7.99 -9.93 -6.04
N CYS A 245 8.05 -8.61 -5.94
CA CYS A 245 6.93 -7.77 -5.55
C CYS A 245 6.61 -6.80 -6.70
N ALA A 246 5.48 -7.03 -7.35
CA ALA A 246 5.03 -6.29 -8.53
C ALA A 246 4.07 -5.14 -8.18
N GLY A 247 3.71 -4.97 -6.90
CA GLY A 247 2.76 -3.96 -6.46
C GLY A 247 2.02 -4.38 -5.20
N TYR A 248 0.87 -3.77 -4.96
CA TYR A 248 -0.01 -4.05 -3.82
C TYR A 248 -1.45 -3.69 -4.13
N ILE A 249 -2.38 -4.18 -3.32
CA ILE A 249 -3.77 -3.77 -3.29
C ILE A 249 -4.01 -3.04 -1.96
N ASP A 250 -4.41 -1.78 -2.07
CA ASP A 250 -4.74 -0.89 -0.95
C ASP A 250 -6.23 -0.54 -1.03
N ALA A 251 -7.01 -0.96 -0.03
CA ALA A 251 -8.44 -0.69 0.03
C ALA A 251 -8.79 0.80 0.17
N ARG A 252 -7.82 1.69 0.43
CA ARG A 252 -8.02 3.15 0.60
C ARG A 252 -9.05 3.51 1.67
N GLY A 253 -9.14 2.65 2.69
CA GLY A 253 -10.09 2.78 3.79
C GLY A 253 -11.52 2.36 3.45
N LYS A 254 -11.78 1.79 2.27
CA LYS A 254 -13.08 1.17 1.94
C LYS A 254 -13.28 -0.08 2.78
N ARG A 255 -14.50 -0.27 3.28
CA ARG A 255 -14.95 -1.44 4.04
C ARG A 255 -16.23 -1.98 3.45
#